data_AF-A0A497SA04-F1
#
_entry.id   AF-A0A497SA04-F1
#
_cell.length_a   1.000
_cell.length_b   1.000
_cell.length_c   1.000
_cell.angle_alpha   90.00
_cell.angle_beta   90.00
_cell.angle_gamma   90.00
#
_symmetry.space_group_name_H-M   'P 1'
#
loop_
_entity.id
_entity.type
_entity.pdbx_description
1 polymer ?
#
loop_
_entity_poly.entity_id
_entity_poly.type
_entity_poly.pdbx_seq_one_letter_code
_entity_poly.pdbx_strand_id
1 'polypeptide(L)'
;MRFYDAEQGSLDDLARTLDIPEWVLKRLLDHDPPRGAWEGVVRDLGRKLARHERVEEPIELEPEDLEDTTESGEALCRIGNEWGFRTSIGGEEEEDYEEEEGFVEGYPGMTNIPDDICKPGRMVGSIHSHPDYPARPSDPDVKWAVEHEETVMCIDSPASRICWFADKPSDLGSIPNKGHDPIAPCSVEVRGTWFDEWGGAYSETWNINPPEFIESYDEEEFEQSGDAVKEGDLRAVCRIDSRFAECIYRSGDKVRGFSRKR
;
A
#
# COMPACT_ATOMS: atom_id res chain seq x y z
N MET A 1 0.78 0.32 21.62
CA MET A 1 -0.15 0.00 22.73
C MET A 1 -0.91 -1.28 22.40
N ARG A 2 -0.71 -2.38 23.14
CA ARG A 2 -1.29 -3.71 22.83
C ARG A 2 -2.81 -3.76 23.06
N PHE A 3 -3.52 -4.46 22.15
CA PHE A 3 -4.95 -4.82 22.00
C PHE A 3 -5.81 -5.20 23.24
N TYR A 4 -5.55 -4.72 24.46
CA TYR A 4 -6.13 -5.31 25.66
C TYR A 4 -7.60 -4.94 25.96
N ASP A 5 -8.18 -3.93 25.30
CA ASP A 5 -9.51 -3.42 25.67
C ASP A 5 -10.63 -3.77 24.66
N ALA A 6 -10.31 -4.38 23.52
CA ALA A 6 -11.30 -4.73 22.50
C ALA A 6 -11.77 -6.19 22.63
N GLU A 7 -13.10 -6.42 22.56
CA GLU A 7 -13.65 -7.78 22.49
C GLU A 7 -13.14 -8.48 21.23
N GLN A 8 -12.57 -9.69 21.37
CA GLN A 8 -12.08 -10.47 20.23
C GLN A 8 -13.24 -11.02 19.39
N GLY A 9 -13.22 -10.71 18.09
CA GLY A 9 -14.19 -11.19 17.10
C GLY A 9 -13.69 -12.37 16.27
N SER A 10 -14.58 -12.93 15.45
CA SER A 10 -14.23 -13.92 14.43
C SER A 10 -14.06 -13.27 13.06
N LEU A 11 -13.45 -14.00 12.12
CA LEU A 11 -13.34 -13.55 10.73
C LEU A 11 -14.73 -13.35 10.07
N ASP A 12 -15.69 -14.22 10.37
CA ASP A 12 -17.09 -14.08 9.93
C ASP A 12 -17.76 -12.84 10.55
N ASP A 13 -17.46 -12.54 11.81
CA ASP A 13 -17.93 -11.31 12.44
C ASP A 13 -17.39 -10.08 11.72
N LEU A 14 -16.07 -10.03 11.49
CA LEU A 14 -15.42 -8.95 10.75
C LEU A 14 -15.99 -8.82 9.32
N ALA A 15 -16.12 -9.92 8.57
CA ALA A 15 -16.65 -9.90 7.21
C ALA A 15 -18.09 -9.35 7.15
N ARG A 16 -18.97 -9.81 8.05
CA ARG A 16 -20.34 -9.28 8.17
C ARG A 16 -20.34 -7.83 8.61
N THR A 17 -19.48 -7.46 9.56
CA THR A 17 -19.37 -6.09 10.02
C THR A 17 -18.86 -5.16 8.93
N LEU A 18 -18.08 -5.63 7.97
CA LEU A 18 -17.58 -4.85 6.82
C LEU A 18 -18.49 -4.91 5.59
N ASP A 19 -19.54 -5.74 5.60
CA ASP A 19 -20.39 -6.02 4.43
C ASP A 19 -19.59 -6.49 3.20
N ILE A 20 -18.55 -7.31 3.44
CA ILE A 20 -17.74 -7.92 2.37
C ILE A 20 -17.76 -9.45 2.49
N PRO A 21 -17.70 -10.20 1.38
CA PRO A 21 -17.60 -11.65 1.43
C PRO A 21 -16.36 -12.10 2.21
N GLU A 22 -16.47 -13.18 2.99
CA GLU A 22 -15.35 -13.70 3.79
C GLU A 22 -14.11 -14.02 2.93
N TRP A 23 -14.29 -14.48 1.69
CA TRP A 23 -13.17 -14.76 0.79
C TRP A 23 -12.44 -13.49 0.33
N VAL A 24 -13.16 -12.38 0.14
CA VAL A 24 -12.58 -11.06 -0.17
C VAL A 24 -11.75 -10.59 1.01
N LEU A 25 -12.34 -10.64 2.21
CA LEU A 25 -11.63 -10.29 3.44
C LEU A 25 -10.38 -11.16 3.62
N LYS A 26 -10.47 -12.48 3.38
CA LYS A 26 -9.29 -13.35 3.44
C LYS A 26 -8.17 -12.90 2.52
N ARG A 27 -8.47 -12.50 1.28
CA ARG A 27 -7.45 -12.02 0.34
C ARG A 27 -6.86 -10.67 0.76
N LEU A 28 -7.69 -9.74 1.26
CA LEU A 28 -7.19 -8.49 1.81
C LEU A 28 -6.25 -8.75 3.00
N LEU A 29 -6.57 -9.76 3.83
CA LEU A 29 -5.79 -10.17 4.99
C LEU A 29 -4.64 -11.14 4.68
N ASP A 30 -4.42 -11.49 3.42
CA ASP A 30 -3.37 -12.41 2.99
C ASP A 30 -2.44 -11.69 2.02
N HIS A 31 -1.37 -11.12 2.59
CA HIS A 31 -0.41 -10.27 1.90
C HIS A 31 1.00 -10.62 2.38
N ASP A 32 1.90 -10.96 1.47
CA ASP A 32 3.31 -11.13 1.80
C ASP A 32 4.06 -9.88 1.32
N PRO A 33 4.55 -9.02 2.23
CA PRO A 33 5.21 -7.77 1.87
C PRO A 33 6.41 -8.01 0.95
N PRO A 34 6.49 -7.32 -0.21
CA PRO A 34 7.65 -7.43 -1.09
C PRO A 34 8.88 -6.80 -0.41
N ARG A 35 10.00 -7.53 -0.36
CA ARG A 35 11.25 -7.06 0.27
C ARG A 35 12.31 -6.57 -0.73
N GLY A 36 11.99 -6.54 -2.02
CA GLY A 36 12.95 -6.47 -3.12
C GLY A 36 13.97 -5.33 -3.05
N ALA A 37 13.51 -4.07 -3.01
CA ALA A 37 14.38 -2.88 -2.95
C ALA A 37 15.45 -3.01 -1.87
N TRP A 38 15.02 -3.47 -0.68
CA TRP A 38 15.87 -3.58 0.48
C TRP A 38 16.93 -4.67 0.35
N GLU A 39 16.62 -5.77 -0.33
CA GLU A 39 17.60 -6.82 -0.62
C GLU A 39 18.71 -6.28 -1.54
N GLY A 40 18.33 -5.51 -2.56
CA GLY A 40 19.27 -4.80 -3.45
C GLY A 40 20.16 -3.82 -2.70
N VAL A 41 19.57 -2.97 -1.85
CA VAL A 41 20.30 -2.01 -1.01
C VAL A 41 21.31 -2.70 -0.10
N VAL A 42 20.90 -3.74 0.63
CA VAL A 42 21.79 -4.48 1.54
C VAL A 42 22.94 -5.13 0.78
N ARG A 43 22.67 -5.69 -0.39
CA ARG A 43 23.65 -6.35 -1.26
C ARG A 43 24.71 -5.37 -1.73
N ASP A 44 24.33 -4.21 -2.27
CA ASP A 44 25.30 -3.24 -2.78
C ASP A 44 26.04 -2.50 -1.66
N LEU A 45 25.33 -2.13 -0.59
CA LEU A 45 25.97 -1.56 0.60
C LEU A 45 27.09 -2.48 1.13
N GLY A 46 26.82 -3.78 1.21
CA GLY A 46 27.82 -4.79 1.57
C GLY A 46 29.03 -4.81 0.64
N ARG A 47 28.82 -4.67 -0.68
CA ARG A 47 29.90 -4.59 -1.68
C ARG A 47 30.76 -3.34 -1.51
N LYS A 48 30.15 -2.16 -1.37
CA LYS A 48 30.85 -0.88 -1.14
C LYS A 48 31.69 -0.95 0.13
N LEU A 49 31.12 -1.45 1.23
CA LEU A 49 31.83 -1.61 2.50
C LEU A 49 33.01 -2.58 2.39
N ALA A 50 32.86 -3.70 1.68
CA ALA A 50 33.94 -4.66 1.44
C ALA A 50 35.11 -4.08 0.61
N ARG A 51 34.82 -3.07 -0.23
CA ARG A 51 35.81 -2.35 -1.05
C ARG A 51 36.38 -1.10 -0.37
N HIS A 52 35.95 -0.78 0.85
CA HIS A 52 36.28 0.48 1.55
C HIS A 52 35.88 1.74 0.77
N GLU A 53 34.81 1.66 -0.01
CA GLU A 53 34.24 2.79 -0.74
C GLU A 53 33.40 3.67 0.20
N ARG A 54 33.17 4.94 -0.19
CA ARG A 54 32.32 5.84 0.58
C ARG A 54 30.85 5.53 0.31
N VAL A 55 30.05 5.48 1.37
CA VAL A 55 28.59 5.31 1.30
C VAL A 55 27.87 6.63 1.02
N GLU A 56 28.62 7.72 0.79
CA GLU A 56 28.07 9.04 0.45
C GLU A 56 27.51 9.11 -0.98
N GLU A 57 27.85 8.15 -1.85
CA GLU A 57 27.30 8.05 -3.20
C GLU A 57 26.03 7.18 -3.21
N PRO A 58 25.02 7.51 -4.03
CA PRO A 58 23.82 6.69 -4.21
C PRO A 58 24.15 5.22 -4.41
N ILE A 59 23.38 4.34 -3.80
CA ILE A 59 23.43 2.92 -4.11
C ILE A 59 22.75 2.70 -5.46
N GLU A 60 23.50 2.14 -6.41
CA GLU A 60 22.97 1.82 -7.72
C GLU A 60 22.23 0.47 -7.63
N LEU A 61 20.93 0.49 -7.92
CA LEU A 61 20.09 -0.70 -7.97
C LEU A 61 20.11 -1.26 -9.39
N GLU A 62 20.34 -2.57 -9.51
CA GLU A 62 20.25 -3.27 -10.79
C GLU A 62 18.77 -3.39 -11.20
N PRO A 63 18.44 -3.50 -12.50
CA PRO A 63 17.05 -3.64 -12.95
C PRO A 63 16.28 -4.77 -12.24
N GLU A 64 16.95 -5.89 -11.95
CA GLU A 64 16.39 -7.02 -11.19
C GLU A 64 15.98 -6.65 -9.75
N ASP A 65 16.69 -5.70 -9.12
CA ASP A 65 16.35 -5.21 -7.77
C ASP A 65 15.17 -4.23 -7.84
N LEU A 66 14.87 -3.67 -9.02
CA LEU A 66 13.80 -2.71 -9.26
C LEU A 66 12.48 -3.36 -9.66
N GLU A 67 12.51 -4.54 -10.30
CA GLU A 67 11.31 -5.31 -10.67
C GLU A 67 10.41 -5.60 -9.45
N ASP A 68 11.00 -5.82 -8.28
CA ASP A 68 10.27 -6.03 -7.02
C ASP A 68 9.91 -4.71 -6.30
N THR A 69 10.19 -3.57 -6.93
CA THR A 69 9.89 -2.21 -6.43
C THR A 69 8.90 -1.46 -7.29
N THR A 70 8.40 -2.06 -8.37
CA THR A 70 7.32 -1.45 -9.12
C THR A 70 6.09 -1.29 -8.24
N GLU A 71 5.54 -0.08 -8.20
CA GLU A 71 4.23 0.11 -7.61
C GLU A 71 3.19 -0.69 -8.39
N SER A 72 2.26 -1.29 -7.67
CA SER A 72 1.20 -2.13 -8.23
C SER A 72 -0.16 -1.60 -7.80
N GLY A 73 -1.13 -1.75 -8.69
CA GLY A 73 -2.52 -1.37 -8.47
C GLY A 73 -3.45 -2.53 -8.66
N GLU A 74 -4.27 -2.80 -7.67
CA GLU A 74 -5.35 -3.78 -7.77
C GLU A 74 -6.67 -3.16 -7.36
N ALA A 75 -7.63 -3.14 -8.28
CA ALA A 75 -8.98 -2.70 -8.01
C ALA A 75 -9.80 -3.83 -7.40
N LEU A 76 -10.49 -3.54 -6.30
CA LEU A 76 -11.57 -4.35 -5.78
C LEU A 76 -12.88 -3.89 -6.44
N CYS A 77 -13.40 -4.74 -7.31
CA CYS A 77 -14.60 -4.48 -8.10
C CYS A 77 -15.82 -5.20 -7.52
N ARG A 78 -16.98 -4.56 -7.66
CA ARG A 78 -18.29 -5.15 -7.39
C ARG A 78 -19.19 -5.07 -8.63
N ILE A 79 -19.60 -6.23 -9.14
CA ILE A 79 -20.47 -6.37 -10.31
C ILE A 79 -21.77 -7.04 -9.86
N GLY A 80 -22.79 -6.23 -9.58
CA GLY A 80 -24.00 -6.70 -8.91
C GLY A 80 -23.69 -7.23 -7.50
N ASN A 81 -23.84 -8.55 -7.32
CA ASN A 81 -23.52 -9.25 -6.06
C ASN A 81 -22.17 -9.96 -6.08
N GLU A 82 -21.47 -9.94 -7.22
CA GLU A 82 -20.16 -10.57 -7.36
C GLU A 82 -19.05 -9.58 -7.00
N TRP A 83 -18.01 -10.11 -6.38
CA TRP A 83 -16.80 -9.37 -6.04
C TRP A 83 -15.63 -9.96 -6.83
N GLY A 84 -14.69 -9.11 -7.21
CA GLY A 84 -13.52 -9.53 -7.97
C GLY A 84 -12.36 -8.57 -7.78
N PHE A 85 -11.15 -9.11 -7.82
CA PHE A 85 -9.93 -8.32 -7.85
C PHE A 85 -9.46 -8.24 -9.29
N ARG A 86 -9.14 -7.04 -9.77
CA ARG A 86 -8.63 -6.79 -11.10
C ARG A 86 -7.33 -6.00 -10.97
N THR A 87 -6.24 -6.63 -11.36
CA THR A 87 -4.92 -6.00 -11.33
C THR A 87 -4.79 -5.09 -12.55
N SER A 88 -4.40 -3.85 -12.33
CA SER A 88 -3.80 -3.01 -13.35
C SER A 88 -2.30 -3.21 -13.24
N ILE A 89 -1.73 -3.92 -14.22
CA ILE A 89 -0.29 -3.85 -14.46
C ILE A 89 -0.19 -2.71 -15.48
N GLY A 90 0.56 -1.66 -15.15
CA GLY A 90 0.67 -0.46 -15.99
C GLY A 90 0.77 -0.83 -17.46
N GLY A 91 -0.30 -0.59 -18.20
CA GLY A 91 -0.52 -1.05 -19.56
C GLY A 91 -1.36 0.00 -20.28
N GLU A 92 -0.80 0.47 -21.37
CA GLU A 92 -1.21 1.57 -22.26
C GLU A 92 -2.72 1.75 -22.43
N GLU A 93 -3.17 3.02 -22.43
CA GLU A 93 -4.16 3.43 -23.41
C GLU A 93 -3.59 4.56 -24.27
N GLU A 94 -3.35 4.23 -25.54
CA GLU A 94 -3.35 5.18 -26.64
C GLU A 94 -4.69 5.93 -26.65
N GLU A 95 -4.67 7.27 -26.63
CA GLU A 95 -5.49 8.11 -27.52
C GLU A 95 -5.05 9.59 -27.42
N ASP A 96 -4.26 10.02 -28.42
CA ASP A 96 -4.29 11.33 -29.08
C ASP A 96 -4.41 12.62 -28.22
N TYR A 97 -3.26 13.16 -27.78
CA TYR A 97 -2.67 14.47 -28.15
C TYR A 97 -1.89 15.17 -27.01
N GLU A 98 -0.59 15.33 -27.25
CA GLU A 98 0.28 16.49 -26.93
C GLU A 98 0.30 17.03 -25.48
N GLU A 99 1.12 16.41 -24.61
CA GLU A 99 2.17 17.07 -23.81
C GLU A 99 2.96 16.00 -23.01
N GLU A 100 4.23 15.83 -23.37
CA GLU A 100 5.31 15.05 -22.68
C GLU A 100 5.04 13.57 -22.31
N GLU A 101 5.28 12.70 -23.30
CA GLU A 101 5.53 11.25 -23.21
C GLU A 101 6.63 10.92 -22.16
N GLY A 102 6.57 9.85 -21.36
CA GLY A 102 5.65 8.73 -21.34
C GLY A 102 5.86 7.92 -20.06
N PHE A 103 4.81 7.22 -19.62
CA PHE A 103 4.90 6.26 -18.54
C PHE A 103 5.70 5.04 -19.04
N VAL A 104 6.71 4.64 -18.27
CA VAL A 104 7.57 3.50 -18.56
C VAL A 104 7.24 2.41 -17.54
N GLU A 105 6.95 1.19 -18.02
CA GLU A 105 6.86 -0.02 -17.20
C GLU A 105 8.12 -0.11 -16.32
N GLY A 106 7.99 0.01 -14.99
CA GLY A 106 9.15 0.06 -14.09
C GLY A 106 9.31 1.32 -13.22
N TYR A 107 8.46 2.36 -13.40
CA TYR A 107 8.57 3.59 -12.60
C TYR A 107 8.10 3.37 -11.14
N PRO A 108 8.91 3.66 -10.11
CA PRO A 108 8.41 3.79 -8.73
C PRO A 108 7.65 5.11 -8.59
N GLY A 109 6.38 5.08 -8.21
CA GLY A 109 5.65 6.27 -7.77
C GLY A 109 4.35 6.61 -8.52
N MET A 110 3.94 5.85 -9.55
CA MET A 110 2.59 6.00 -10.10
C MET A 110 1.94 4.67 -10.44
N THR A 111 0.90 4.35 -9.68
CA THR A 111 -0.06 3.31 -10.05
C THR A 111 -1.24 3.93 -10.79
N ASN A 112 -1.44 3.55 -12.05
CA ASN A 112 -2.64 3.93 -12.79
C ASN A 112 -3.66 2.79 -12.77
N ILE A 113 -4.76 2.96 -12.04
CA ILE A 113 -5.92 2.06 -12.09
C ILE A 113 -6.92 2.67 -13.07
N PRO A 114 -7.17 2.07 -14.25
CA PRO A 114 -8.09 2.62 -15.23
C PRO A 114 -9.49 2.81 -14.65
N ASP A 115 -10.12 3.96 -14.91
CA ASP A 115 -11.48 4.30 -14.46
C ASP A 115 -12.51 3.24 -14.87
N ASP A 116 -12.25 2.52 -15.96
CA ASP A 116 -13.14 1.52 -16.53
C ASP A 116 -12.83 0.08 -16.11
N ILE A 117 -11.78 -0.14 -15.30
CA ILE A 117 -11.29 -1.47 -14.92
C ILE A 117 -12.38 -2.34 -14.31
N CYS A 118 -13.35 -1.74 -13.60
CA CYS A 118 -14.45 -2.46 -12.95
C CYS A 118 -15.74 -2.53 -13.77
N LYS A 119 -15.80 -1.97 -14.99
CA LYS A 119 -17.01 -2.02 -15.82
C LYS A 119 -17.37 -3.48 -16.17
N PRO A 120 -18.68 -3.82 -16.24
CA PRO A 120 -19.84 -2.95 -16.06
C PRO A 120 -20.27 -2.71 -14.59
N GLY A 121 -19.48 -3.14 -13.61
CA GLY A 121 -19.70 -2.85 -12.20
C GLY A 121 -19.07 -1.53 -11.76
N ARG A 122 -18.70 -1.46 -10.49
CA ARG A 122 -18.02 -0.31 -9.90
C ARG A 122 -16.83 -0.73 -9.04
N MET A 123 -15.90 0.17 -8.87
CA MET A 123 -14.86 0.05 -7.86
C MET A 123 -15.49 0.22 -6.47
N VAL A 124 -14.98 -0.52 -5.50
CA VAL A 124 -15.34 -0.37 -4.08
C VAL A 124 -14.11 -0.26 -3.19
N GLY A 125 -12.93 -0.48 -3.78
CA GLY A 125 -11.67 -0.18 -3.16
C GLY A 125 -10.47 -0.45 -4.06
N SER A 126 -9.31 -0.08 -3.56
CA SER A 126 -8.02 -0.24 -4.21
C SER A 126 -6.99 -0.83 -3.26
N ILE A 127 -6.02 -1.55 -3.83
CA ILE A 127 -4.76 -1.90 -3.19
C ILE A 127 -3.67 -1.22 -4.02
N HIS A 128 -2.86 -0.41 -3.36
CA HIS A 128 -1.73 0.29 -3.93
C HIS A 128 -0.47 -0.04 -3.11
N SER A 129 0.71 -0.07 -3.73
CA SER A 129 1.95 -0.41 -3.02
C SER A 129 2.98 0.71 -3.10
N HIS A 130 3.56 1.07 -1.95
CA HIS A 130 4.76 1.88 -1.83
C HIS A 130 5.97 0.97 -1.53
N PRO A 131 6.91 0.82 -2.46
CA PRO A 131 8.04 -0.11 -2.36
C PRO A 131 9.18 0.38 -1.44
N ASP A 132 9.13 1.61 -0.98
CA ASP A 132 10.24 2.33 -0.33
C ASP A 132 9.82 3.16 0.89
N TYR A 133 8.51 3.31 1.13
CA TYR A 133 7.92 4.10 2.22
C TYR A 133 6.91 3.29 3.07
N PRO A 134 6.57 3.79 4.28
CA PRO A 134 5.49 3.24 5.10
C PRO A 134 4.14 3.11 4.37
N ALA A 135 3.29 2.19 4.84
CA ALA A 135 1.97 1.91 4.28
C ALA A 135 1.00 3.04 4.63
N ARG A 136 1.03 4.13 3.88
CA ARG A 136 0.28 5.36 4.16
C ARG A 136 -0.20 6.00 2.87
N PRO A 137 -1.45 6.44 2.78
CA PRO A 137 -1.91 7.18 1.61
C PRO A 137 -1.51 8.66 1.66
N SER A 138 -1.31 9.23 0.48
CA SER A 138 -1.21 10.67 0.28
C SER A 138 -2.59 11.34 0.22
N ASP A 139 -2.64 12.68 0.30
CA ASP A 139 -3.89 13.43 0.07
C ASP A 139 -4.47 13.18 -1.34
N PRO A 140 -3.65 13.14 -2.42
CA PRO A 140 -4.09 12.69 -3.74
C PRO A 140 -4.73 11.30 -3.74
N ASP A 141 -4.15 10.31 -3.05
CA ASP A 141 -4.71 8.93 -3.03
C ASP A 141 -6.10 8.91 -2.42
N VAL A 142 -6.26 9.58 -1.27
CA VAL A 142 -7.56 9.67 -0.60
C VAL A 142 -8.57 10.44 -1.46
N LYS A 143 -8.14 11.52 -2.11
CA LYS A 143 -9.01 12.27 -3.00
C LYS A 143 -9.47 11.40 -4.18
N TRP A 144 -8.56 10.67 -4.80
CA TRP A 144 -8.86 9.78 -5.92
C TRP A 144 -9.84 8.68 -5.50
N ALA A 145 -9.60 8.02 -4.37
CA ALA A 145 -10.50 6.99 -3.84
C ALA A 145 -11.90 7.53 -3.52
N VAL A 146 -12.00 8.76 -2.99
CA VAL A 146 -13.28 9.43 -2.76
C VAL A 146 -14.00 9.72 -4.08
N GLU A 147 -13.28 10.20 -5.10
CA GLU A 147 -13.83 10.49 -6.44
C GLU A 147 -14.34 9.22 -7.14
N HIS A 148 -13.72 8.06 -6.86
CA HIS A 148 -14.10 6.75 -7.39
C HIS A 148 -15.11 5.98 -6.52
N GLU A 149 -15.71 6.64 -5.53
CA GLU A 149 -16.69 6.07 -4.60
C GLU A 149 -16.18 4.84 -3.82
N GLU A 150 -14.88 4.76 -3.55
CA GLU A 150 -14.29 3.68 -2.78
C GLU A 150 -14.68 3.74 -1.31
N THR A 151 -14.76 2.57 -0.69
CA THR A 151 -14.96 2.43 0.77
C THR A 151 -13.90 1.56 1.43
N VAL A 152 -12.97 1.01 0.64
CA VAL A 152 -11.85 0.21 1.09
C VAL A 152 -10.60 0.77 0.43
N MET A 153 -9.59 1.08 1.20
CA MET A 153 -8.29 1.49 0.68
C MET A 153 -7.24 0.63 1.36
N CYS A 154 -6.34 0.04 0.61
CA CYS A 154 -5.21 -0.69 1.14
C CYS A 154 -3.92 -0.13 0.56
N ILE A 155 -2.93 0.03 1.44
CA ILE A 155 -1.59 0.44 1.05
C ILE A 155 -0.61 -0.63 1.52
N ASP A 156 0.21 -1.13 0.60
CA ASP A 156 1.27 -2.09 0.84
C ASP A 156 2.58 -1.32 1.02
N SER A 157 3.32 -1.63 2.08
CA SER A 157 4.71 -1.23 2.28
C SER A 157 5.61 -2.48 2.18
N PRO A 158 6.94 -2.32 2.23
CA PRO A 158 7.85 -3.45 2.31
C PRO A 158 7.73 -4.23 3.64
N ALA A 159 7.07 -3.64 4.64
CA ALA A 159 6.94 -4.22 5.98
C ALA A 159 5.55 -4.81 6.24
N SER A 160 4.50 -4.19 5.71
CA SER A 160 3.12 -4.57 5.98
C SER A 160 2.13 -4.01 4.97
N ARG A 161 0.91 -4.53 4.97
CA ARG A 161 -0.27 -3.91 4.35
C ARG A 161 -1.12 -3.27 5.43
N ILE A 162 -1.60 -2.05 5.19
CA ILE A 162 -2.67 -1.45 5.99
C ILE A 162 -3.89 -1.25 5.11
N CYS A 163 -5.04 -1.74 5.58
CA CYS A 163 -6.33 -1.57 4.92
C CYS A 163 -7.29 -0.77 5.80
N TRP A 164 -7.81 0.32 5.29
CA TRP A 164 -8.87 1.13 5.90
C TRP A 164 -10.22 0.81 5.28
N PHE A 165 -11.24 0.75 6.13
CA PHE A 165 -12.61 0.51 5.75
C PHE A 165 -13.48 1.65 6.24
N ALA A 166 -14.27 2.20 5.34
CA ALA A 166 -15.16 3.33 5.57
C ALA A 166 -16.64 2.92 5.42
N ASP A 167 -17.55 3.66 6.06
CA ASP A 167 -18.99 3.47 5.85
C ASP A 167 -19.46 4.15 4.55
N LYS A 168 -18.82 5.27 4.19
CA LYS A 168 -19.01 5.98 2.91
C LYS A 168 -17.67 6.58 2.45
N PRO A 169 -17.51 6.89 1.15
CA PRO A 169 -16.22 7.32 0.61
C PRO A 169 -15.59 8.50 1.33
N SER A 170 -16.38 9.52 1.71
CA SER A 170 -15.88 10.71 2.41
C SER A 170 -15.18 10.42 3.74
N ASP A 171 -15.48 9.29 4.38
CA ASP A 171 -14.89 8.92 5.67
C ASP A 171 -13.42 8.49 5.53
N LEU A 172 -12.97 8.11 4.32
CA LEU A 172 -11.53 7.93 4.02
C LEU A 172 -10.73 9.22 4.26
N GLY A 173 -11.40 10.38 4.23
CA GLY A 173 -10.82 11.65 4.65
C GLY A 173 -10.33 11.69 6.10
N SER A 174 -10.76 10.74 6.94
CA SER A 174 -10.35 10.61 8.34
C SER A 174 -9.16 9.69 8.56
N ILE A 175 -8.60 9.08 7.50
CA ILE A 175 -7.30 8.41 7.59
C ILE A 175 -6.29 9.44 8.11
N PRO A 176 -5.58 9.15 9.22
CA PRO A 176 -4.68 10.12 9.80
C PRO A 176 -3.52 10.40 8.85
N ASN A 177 -2.70 11.38 9.20
CA ASN A 177 -1.34 11.42 8.71
C ASN A 177 -1.16 11.68 7.18
N LYS A 178 -2.17 11.75 6.33
CA LYS A 178 -2.04 11.89 4.87
C LYS A 178 -1.05 12.97 4.41
N GLY A 179 -0.31 12.68 3.33
CA GLY A 179 0.56 13.65 2.64
C GLY A 179 1.85 14.00 3.37
N HIS A 180 2.32 13.13 4.27
CA HIS A 180 3.62 13.26 4.90
C HIS A 180 4.45 12.00 4.64
N ASP A 181 5.53 12.14 3.87
CA ASP A 181 6.46 11.04 3.63
C ASP A 181 7.65 11.18 4.60
N PRO A 182 7.64 10.43 5.72
CA PRO A 182 8.70 10.57 6.70
C PRO A 182 9.99 9.98 6.12
N ILE A 183 11.03 10.82 6.02
CA ILE A 183 12.38 10.37 5.67
C ILE A 183 13.13 10.12 6.97
N ALA A 184 13.53 8.87 7.21
CA ALA A 184 14.34 8.50 8.35
C ALA A 184 15.73 9.17 8.28
N PRO A 185 16.35 9.54 9.41
CA PRO A 185 17.72 10.08 9.43
C PRO A 185 18.80 9.16 8.82
N CYS A 186 18.50 7.86 8.71
CA CYS A 186 19.36 6.83 8.14
C CYS A 186 18.78 6.22 6.85
N SER A 187 17.91 6.97 6.16
CA SER A 187 17.49 6.62 4.80
C SER A 187 18.71 6.55 3.89
N VAL A 188 18.65 5.63 2.94
CA VAL A 188 19.71 5.42 1.97
C VAL A 188 19.27 5.99 0.64
N GLU A 189 20.06 6.90 0.09
CA GLU A 189 19.86 7.39 -1.27
C GLU A 189 20.21 6.28 -2.26
N VAL A 190 19.27 5.97 -3.15
CA VAL A 190 19.44 4.96 -4.20
C VAL A 190 19.23 5.60 -5.56
N ARG A 191 19.86 5.02 -6.58
CA ARG A 191 19.58 5.31 -7.97
C ARG A 191 19.15 4.04 -8.66
N GLY A 192 17.95 4.06 -9.21
CA GLY A 192 17.48 3.03 -10.13
C GLY A 192 17.68 3.47 -11.57
N THR A 193 17.99 2.52 -12.45
CA THR A 193 17.96 2.72 -13.90
C THR A 193 17.10 1.65 -14.54
N TRP A 194 16.15 2.06 -15.38
CA TRP A 194 15.26 1.18 -16.12
C TRP A 194 15.32 1.50 -17.61
N PHE A 195 14.78 0.56 -18.40
CA PHE A 195 14.76 0.63 -19.84
C PHE A 195 13.31 0.53 -20.33
N ASP A 196 12.93 1.41 -21.25
CA ASP A 196 11.66 1.26 -21.98
C ASP A 196 11.75 0.13 -23.03
N GLU A 197 10.61 -0.23 -23.61
CA GLU A 197 10.50 -1.23 -24.67
C GLU A 197 11.29 -0.86 -25.96
N TRP A 198 11.67 0.40 -26.12
CA TRP A 198 12.46 0.94 -27.24
C TRP A 198 13.96 1.02 -26.94
N GLY A 199 14.39 0.63 -25.72
CA GLY A 199 15.77 0.68 -25.26
C GLY A 199 16.24 2.06 -24.77
N GLY A 200 15.32 3.00 -24.56
CA GLY A 200 15.57 4.26 -23.85
C GLY A 200 15.87 4.00 -22.38
N ALA A 201 16.92 4.64 -21.86
CA ALA A 201 17.34 4.48 -20.46
C ALA A 201 16.91 5.69 -19.63
N TYR A 202 16.32 5.42 -18.48
CA TYR A 202 15.84 6.42 -17.53
C TYR A 202 16.44 6.12 -16.16
N SER A 203 16.78 7.18 -15.41
CA SER A 203 17.32 7.04 -14.07
C SER A 203 16.67 8.06 -13.14
N GLU A 204 16.34 7.62 -11.94
CA GLU A 204 15.86 8.47 -10.85
C GLU A 204 16.63 8.17 -9.57
N THR A 205 16.61 9.13 -8.65
CA THR A 205 17.23 9.01 -7.34
C THR A 205 16.18 9.29 -6.28
N TRP A 206 16.03 8.36 -5.35
CA TRP A 206 15.07 8.46 -4.24
C TRP A 206 15.69 7.92 -2.95
N ASN A 207 14.94 8.00 -1.84
CA ASN A 207 15.40 7.53 -0.54
C ASN A 207 14.62 6.29 -0.12
N ILE A 208 15.33 5.25 0.33
CA ILE A 208 14.70 4.08 0.93
C ILE A 208 14.84 4.14 2.45
N ASN A 209 13.70 4.02 3.15
CA ASN A 209 13.62 4.03 4.61
C ASN A 209 13.96 2.65 5.21
N PRO A 210 14.75 2.56 6.30
CA PRO A 210 15.10 1.28 6.94
C PRO A 210 13.88 0.43 7.30
N PRO A 211 13.95 -0.92 7.21
CA PRO A 211 12.80 -1.78 7.50
C PRO A 211 12.23 -1.57 8.91
N GLU A 212 13.09 -1.40 9.92
CA GLU A 212 12.65 -1.15 11.30
C GLU A 212 11.93 0.20 11.46
N PHE A 213 12.30 1.19 10.63
CA PHE A 213 11.61 2.47 10.59
C PHE A 213 10.23 2.30 9.97
N ILE A 214 10.14 1.64 8.81
CA ILE A 214 8.88 1.34 8.13
C ILE A 214 7.94 0.55 9.05
N GLU A 215 8.43 -0.53 9.68
CA GLU A 215 7.65 -1.35 10.62
C GLU A 215 7.09 -0.53 11.81
N SER A 216 7.89 0.41 12.33
CA SER A 216 7.50 1.27 13.45
C SER A 216 6.46 2.30 13.04
N TYR A 217 6.62 2.90 11.85
CA TYR A 217 5.66 3.85 11.31
C TYR A 217 4.33 3.18 10.93
N ASP A 218 4.37 1.99 10.33
CA ASP A 218 3.16 1.22 10.02
C ASP A 218 2.40 0.83 11.31
N GLU A 219 3.12 0.55 12.40
CA GLU A 219 2.49 0.31 13.72
C GLU A 219 1.82 1.57 14.24
N GLU A 220 2.49 2.71 14.17
CA GLU A 220 1.94 4.00 14.60
C GLU A 220 0.72 4.40 13.76
N GLU A 221 0.78 4.24 12.44
CA GLU A 221 -0.30 4.54 11.51
C GLU A 221 -1.54 3.67 11.80
N PHE A 222 -1.33 2.38 12.04
CA PHE A 222 -2.38 1.46 12.45
C PHE A 222 -3.00 1.87 13.80
N GLU A 223 -2.19 2.25 14.79
CA GLU A 223 -2.67 2.68 16.11
C GLU A 223 -3.52 3.95 16.03
N GLN A 224 -3.05 4.97 15.30
CA GLN A 224 -3.79 6.22 15.09
C GLN A 224 -5.06 5.99 14.29
N SER A 225 -5.01 5.14 13.26
CA SER A 225 -6.20 4.74 12.50
C SER A 225 -7.20 3.97 13.38
N GLY A 226 -6.71 3.18 14.33
CA GLY A 226 -7.52 2.50 15.33
C GLY A 226 -8.27 3.47 16.25
N ASP A 227 -7.70 4.64 16.54
CA ASP A 227 -8.38 5.70 17.28
C ASP A 227 -9.50 6.34 16.45
N ALA A 228 -9.26 6.62 15.15
CA ALA A 228 -10.31 7.06 14.24
C ALA A 228 -11.47 6.04 14.15
N VAL A 229 -11.17 4.74 14.19
CA VAL A 229 -12.21 3.69 14.30
C VAL A 229 -12.98 3.81 15.61
N LYS A 230 -12.31 3.99 16.76
CA LYS A 230 -12.99 4.12 18.06
C LYS A 230 -13.90 5.35 18.12
N GLU A 231 -13.48 6.45 17.52
CA GLU A 231 -14.23 7.70 17.44
C GLU A 231 -15.44 7.59 16.48
N GLY A 232 -15.43 6.59 15.59
CA GLY A 232 -16.50 6.34 14.63
C GLY A 232 -16.32 7.06 13.30
N ASP A 233 -15.12 7.57 13.05
CA ASP A 233 -14.75 8.22 11.80
C ASP A 233 -14.35 7.20 10.73
N LEU A 234 -13.92 6.01 11.13
CA LEU A 234 -13.68 4.86 10.26
C LEU A 234 -14.44 3.63 10.76
N ARG A 235 -14.78 2.73 9.84
CA ARG A 235 -15.50 1.49 10.14
C ARG A 235 -14.55 0.43 10.70
N ALA A 236 -13.38 0.29 10.08
CA ALA A 236 -12.30 -0.57 10.55
C ALA A 236 -10.94 -0.16 9.97
N VAL A 237 -9.89 -0.65 10.60
CA VAL A 237 -8.54 -0.69 10.05
C VAL A 237 -7.93 -2.06 10.31
N CYS A 238 -7.18 -2.58 9.36
CA CYS A 238 -6.42 -3.82 9.47
C CYS A 238 -4.96 -3.59 9.09
N ARG A 239 -4.03 -4.14 9.87
CA ARG A 239 -2.60 -4.24 9.53
C ARG A 239 -2.23 -5.70 9.34
N ILE A 240 -1.48 -5.99 8.29
CA ILE A 240 -1.06 -7.33 7.91
C ILE A 240 0.44 -7.32 7.68
N ASP A 241 1.18 -8.05 8.52
CA ASP A 241 2.61 -8.25 8.34
C ASP A 241 2.94 -9.74 8.13
N SER A 242 4.23 -10.05 8.09
CA SER A 242 4.73 -11.43 7.94
C SER A 242 4.37 -12.38 9.09
N ARG A 243 3.82 -11.88 10.21
CA ARG A 243 3.59 -12.62 11.46
C ARG A 243 2.11 -12.71 11.81
N PHE A 244 1.36 -11.64 11.55
CA PHE A 244 -0.03 -11.52 11.97
C PHE A 244 -0.86 -10.65 11.01
N ALA A 245 -2.16 -10.91 11.01
CA ALA A 245 -3.18 -9.98 10.54
C ALA A 245 -3.97 -9.51 11.76
N GLU A 246 -4.02 -8.21 11.97
CA GLU A 246 -4.68 -7.59 13.12
C GLU A 246 -5.64 -6.49 12.65
N CYS A 247 -6.84 -6.43 13.23
CA CYS A 247 -7.84 -5.45 12.88
C CYS A 247 -8.51 -4.84 14.11
N ILE A 248 -8.89 -3.58 14.00
CA ILE A 248 -9.77 -2.86 14.92
C ILE A 248 -11.01 -2.46 14.13
N TYR A 249 -12.19 -2.77 14.63
CA TYR A 249 -13.44 -2.53 13.90
C TYR A 249 -14.62 -2.23 14.82
N ARG A 250 -15.65 -1.56 14.29
CA ARG A 250 -16.89 -1.27 15.02
C ARG A 250 -18.03 -2.20 14.64
N SER A 251 -18.51 -2.99 15.60
CA SER A 251 -19.72 -3.81 15.46
C SER A 251 -20.85 -3.20 16.28
N GLY A 252 -21.63 -2.30 15.65
CA GLY A 252 -22.65 -1.49 16.34
C GLY A 252 -21.99 -0.46 17.27
N ASP A 253 -22.38 -0.46 18.54
CA ASP A 253 -21.83 0.47 19.55
C ASP A 253 -20.54 -0.05 20.22
N LYS A 254 -20.02 -1.20 19.78
CA LYS A 254 -18.83 -1.84 20.35
C LYS A 254 -17.64 -1.77 19.41
N VAL A 255 -16.47 -1.45 19.98
CA VAL A 255 -15.18 -1.63 19.33
C VAL A 255 -14.68 -3.05 19.59
N ARG A 256 -14.21 -3.72 18.54
CA ARG A 256 -13.74 -5.09 18.55
C ARG A 256 -12.35 -5.21 17.93
N GLY A 257 -11.64 -6.23 18.36
CA GLY A 257 -10.35 -6.61 17.80
C GLY A 257 -10.48 -7.94 17.06
N PHE A 258 -9.70 -8.13 16.01
CA PHE A 258 -9.46 -9.43 15.40
C PHE A 258 -7.95 -9.61 15.26
N SER A 259 -7.43 -10.78 15.59
CA SER A 259 -6.03 -11.12 15.35
C SER A 259 -5.92 -12.58 14.89
N ARG A 260 -5.13 -12.80 13.84
CA ARG A 260 -4.81 -14.11 13.30
C ARG A 260 -3.30 -14.20 13.10
N LYS A 261 -2.68 -15.26 13.64
CA LYS A 261 -1.31 -15.62 13.25
C LYS A 261 -1.29 -16.11 11.81
N ARG A 262 -0.25 -15.73 11.07
CA ARG A 262 -0.01 -16.23 9.72
C ARG A 262 0.98 -17.40 9.74
#